data_AF-A0ABD0QSX1-F1
#
_entry.id   AF-A0ABD0QSX1-F1
#
_cell.length_a   1.000
_cell.length_b   1.000
_cell.length_c   1.000
_cell.angle_alpha   90.00
_cell.angle_beta   90.00
_cell.angle_gamma   90.00
#
_symmetry.space_group_name_H-M   'P 1'
#
loop_
_entity.id
_entity.type
_entity.pdbx_description
1 polymer ?
#
loop_
_entity_poly.entity_id
_entity_poly.type
_entity_poly.pdbx_seq_one_letter_code
_entity_poly.pdbx_strand_id
1 'polypeptide(L)'
;NKVISRELSPESLAEVQSVLRRPPLIWDNLHANDYDSRRVFLGPFKGRPPGLRAHLRGLLLNPNCEFEANFIPLHTLGSWYKGKEKGK
;
A
#
# COMPACT_ATOMS: atom_id res chain seq x y z
N ASN A 1 -8.75 6.42 4.29
CA ASN A 1 -8.38 7.74 4.83
C ASN A 1 -7.93 7.64 6.29
N LYS A 2 -6.78 7.01 6.55
CA LYS A 2 -6.11 6.94 7.86
C LYS A 2 -4.60 6.89 7.65
N VAL A 3 -3.81 7.25 8.67
CA VAL A 3 -2.34 7.10 8.67
C VAL A 3 -1.95 5.66 8.33
N ILE A 4 -2.61 4.68 8.95
CA ILE A 4 -2.52 3.26 8.61
C ILE A 4 -3.86 2.83 8.01
N SER A 5 -3.92 2.80 6.68
CA SER A 5 -5.14 2.43 5.96
C SER A 5 -5.23 0.90 5.80
N ARG A 6 -6.28 0.30 6.37
CA ARG A 6 -6.59 -1.14 6.17
C ARG A 6 -6.91 -1.43 4.70
N GLU A 7 -7.66 -0.52 4.08
CA GLU A 7 -8.04 -0.58 2.67
C GLU A 7 -7.81 0.79 2.01
N LEU A 8 -7.42 0.77 0.74
CA LEU A 8 -7.39 1.91 -0.16
C LEU A 8 -8.24 1.56 -1.38
N SER A 9 -9.13 2.47 -1.77
CA SER A 9 -10.05 2.26 -2.87
C SER A 9 -9.79 3.26 -4.00
N PRO A 10 -10.11 2.92 -5.26
CA PRO A 10 -9.99 3.84 -6.38
C PRO A 10 -10.79 5.14 -6.18
N GLU A 11 -11.93 5.06 -5.50
CA GLU A 11 -12.82 6.19 -5.25
C GLU A 11 -12.15 7.22 -4.34
N SER A 12 -11.51 6.77 -3.25
CA SER A 12 -10.79 7.68 -2.35
C SER A 12 -9.57 8.32 -3.02
N LEU A 13 -8.90 7.59 -3.92
CA LEU A 13 -7.80 8.15 -4.71
C LEU A 13 -8.29 9.14 -5.77
N ALA A 14 -9.44 8.89 -6.40
CA ALA A 14 -10.02 9.80 -7.38
C ALA A 14 -10.38 11.14 -6.74
N GLU A 15 -10.93 11.13 -5.52
CA GLU A 15 -11.19 12.34 -4.73
C GLU A 15 -9.91 13.14 -4.51
N VAL A 16 -8.85 12.48 -4.01
CA VAL A 16 -7.53 13.12 -3.80
C VAL A 16 -6.93 13.65 -5.10
N GLN A 17 -6.99 12.86 -6.18
CA GLN A 17 -6.47 13.25 -7.49
C GLN A 17 -7.22 14.45 -8.08
N SER A 18 -8.53 14.59 -7.81
CA SER A 18 -9.34 15.72 -8.27
C SER A 18 -8.83 17.05 -7.70
N VAL A 19 -8.37 17.04 -6.45
CA VAL A 19 -7.81 18.19 -5.75
C VAL A 19 -6.35 18.41 -6.11
N LEU A 20 -5.52 17.35 -6.08
CA LEU A 20 -4.08 17.45 -6.39
C LEU A 20 -3.80 17.68 -7.87
N ARG A 21 -4.78 17.42 -8.75
CA ARG A 21 -4.69 17.51 -10.22
C ARG A 21 -3.59 16.64 -10.82
N ARG A 22 -3.21 15.57 -10.11
CA ARG A 22 -2.22 14.56 -10.53
C ARG A 22 -2.44 13.26 -9.77
N PRO A 23 -2.08 12.09 -10.34
CA PRO A 23 -2.08 10.83 -9.60
C PRO A 23 -1.14 10.93 -8.38
N PRO A 24 -1.59 10.56 -7.17
CA PRO A 24 -0.75 10.61 -5.99
C PRO A 24 0.33 9.52 -6.02
N LEU A 25 1.46 9.80 -5.35
CA LEU A 25 2.41 8.78 -4.91
C LEU A 25 2.02 8.40 -3.49
N ILE A 26 1.67 7.14 -3.25
CA ILE A 26 1.26 6.69 -1.92
C ILE A 26 2.50 6.37 -1.08
N TRP A 27 2.50 6.89 0.15
CA TRP A 27 3.32 6.43 1.25
C TRP A 27 2.47 5.51 2.12
N ASP A 28 2.74 4.20 2.07
CA ASP A 28 1.89 3.18 2.67
C ASP A 28 2.44 2.70 4.00
N ASN A 29 1.67 2.87 5.08
CA ASN A 29 2.05 2.42 6.43
C ASN A 29 1.39 1.08 6.83
N LEU A 30 0.90 0.28 5.87
CA LEU A 30 0.21 -0.99 6.16
C LEU A 30 1.02 -1.91 7.11
N HIS A 31 2.34 -1.89 6.99
CA HIS A 31 3.26 -2.71 7.77
C HIS A 31 4.16 -1.91 8.71
N ALA A 32 3.94 -0.60 8.87
CA ALA A 32 4.66 0.20 9.85
C ALA A 32 4.35 -0.32 11.26
N ASN A 33 5.35 -0.43 12.13
CA ASN A 33 5.18 -0.88 13.52
C ASN A 33 5.83 0.04 14.58
N ASP A 34 6.42 1.14 14.15
CA ASP A 34 7.07 2.16 15.00
C ASP A 34 6.16 2.71 16.13
N TYR A 35 4.85 2.66 15.94
CA TYR A 35 3.85 3.13 16.90
C TYR A 35 3.53 2.15 18.06
N ASP A 36 3.94 0.88 18.00
CA ASP A 36 3.76 -0.10 19.09
C ASP A 36 4.83 -1.19 19.02
N SER A 37 5.82 -1.12 19.91
CA SER A 37 6.99 -2.02 19.95
C SER A 37 6.66 -3.50 20.20
N ARG A 38 5.41 -3.84 20.54
CA ARG A 38 4.96 -5.23 20.72
C ARG A 38 4.40 -5.85 19.45
N ARG A 39 4.35 -5.10 18.34
CA ARG A 39 3.72 -5.53 17.09
C ARG A 39 4.77 -5.71 16.00
N VAL A 40 4.64 -6.81 15.26
CA VAL A 40 5.40 -7.07 14.03
C VAL A 40 4.43 -7.60 12.98
N PHE A 41 4.54 -7.09 11.75
CA PHE A 41 3.64 -7.41 10.65
C PHE A 41 4.33 -8.31 9.61
N LEU A 42 4.10 -9.61 9.74
CA LEU A 42 4.60 -10.64 8.81
C LEU A 42 3.54 -11.09 7.80
N GLY A 43 2.40 -10.39 7.73
CA GLY A 43 1.32 -10.69 6.80
C GLY A 43 1.57 -10.15 5.39
N PRO A 44 0.81 -10.60 4.37
CA PRO A 44 0.97 -10.13 2.99
C PRO A 44 0.49 -8.68 2.80
N PHE A 45 1.03 -8.01 1.80
CA PHE A 45 0.52 -6.74 1.27
C PHE A 45 -0.89 -6.94 0.70
N LYS A 46 -1.89 -6.28 1.32
CA LYS A 46 -3.31 -6.47 1.02
C LYS A 46 -4.15 -5.20 1.20
N GLY A 47 -5.41 -5.26 0.78
CA GLY A 47 -6.35 -4.14 0.88
C GLY A 47 -6.11 -3.03 -0.16
N ARG A 48 -5.29 -3.31 -1.19
CA ARG A 48 -5.07 -2.45 -2.35
C ARG A 48 -5.49 -3.27 -3.58
N PRO A 49 -6.68 -3.07 -4.17
CA PRO A 49 -7.12 -3.88 -5.31
C PRO A 49 -6.19 -3.65 -6.53
N PRO A 50 -6.05 -4.63 -7.46
CA PRO A 50 -5.13 -4.50 -8.61
C PRO A 50 -5.38 -3.25 -9.48
N GLY A 51 -6.65 -2.84 -9.61
CA GLY A 51 -7.11 -1.63 -10.32
C GLY A 51 -6.59 -0.31 -9.74
N LEU A 52 -6.15 -0.32 -8.49
CA LEU A 52 -5.67 0.88 -7.80
C LEU A 52 -4.45 1.50 -8.49
N ARG A 53 -3.60 0.69 -9.14
CA ARG A 53 -2.37 1.13 -9.79
C ARG A 53 -2.62 2.13 -10.92
N ALA A 54 -3.75 2.01 -11.63
CA ALA A 54 -4.09 2.94 -12.71
C ALA A 54 -4.31 4.38 -12.21
N HIS A 55 -4.59 4.55 -10.91
CA HIS A 55 -4.84 5.84 -10.27
C HIS A 55 -3.61 6.41 -9.53
N LEU A 56 -2.46 5.72 -9.61
CA LEU A 56 -1.29 6.06 -8.81
C LEU A 56 -0.10 6.47 -9.68
N ARG A 57 0.68 7.43 -9.20
CA ARG A 57 2.03 7.65 -9.72
C ARG A 57 2.95 6.50 -9.34
N GLY A 58 2.76 5.96 -8.14
CA GLY A 58 3.48 4.83 -7.56
C GLY A 58 3.02 4.56 -6.13
N LEU A 59 3.65 3.58 -5.49
CA LEU A 59 3.44 3.25 -4.09
C LEU A 59 4.78 2.87 -3.45
N LEU A 60 5.09 3.52 -2.34
CA LEU A 60 6.25 3.24 -1.49
C LEU A 60 5.73 2.70 -0.16
N LEU A 61 6.25 1.55 0.26
CA LEU A 61 5.90 0.95 1.54
C LEU A 61 6.86 1.45 2.61
N ASN A 62 6.30 1.95 3.72
CA ASN A 62 6.98 2.13 4.99
C ASN A 62 6.69 0.90 5.86
N PRO A 63 7.64 -0.05 5.97
CA PRO A 63 7.38 -1.37 6.54
C PRO A 63 7.77 -1.41 8.02
N ASN A 64 8.03 -2.61 8.57
CA ASN A 64 8.48 -2.76 9.95
C ASN A 64 9.86 -2.11 10.15
N CYS A 65 10.15 -1.66 11.37
CA CYS A 65 11.48 -1.18 11.77
C CYS A 65 12.54 -2.28 11.64
N GLU A 66 12.19 -3.53 11.98
CA GLU A 66 13.09 -4.67 11.90
C GLU A 66 13.29 -5.08 10.44
N PHE A 67 14.48 -4.83 9.89
CA PHE A 67 14.79 -5.05 8.47
C PHE A 67 14.40 -6.46 7.98
N GLU A 68 14.80 -7.50 8.71
CA GLU A 68 14.55 -8.90 8.32
C GLU A 68 13.06 -9.29 8.38
N ALA A 69 12.24 -8.59 9.16
CA ALA A 69 10.79 -8.83 9.22
C ALA A 69 10.09 -8.41 7.91
N ASN A 70 10.78 -7.71 7.02
CA ASN A 70 10.19 -7.12 5.82
C ASN A 70 10.23 -8.02 4.59
N PHE A 71 10.70 -9.27 4.69
CA PHE A 71 10.70 -10.21 3.57
C PHE A 71 9.29 -10.41 2.99
N ILE A 72 8.31 -10.79 3.82
CA ILE A 72 6.92 -11.04 3.35
C ILE A 72 6.27 -9.74 2.84
N PRO A 73 6.30 -8.60 3.58
CA PRO A 73 5.76 -7.33 3.10
C PRO A 73 6.31 -6.90 1.73
N LEU A 74 7.63 -6.92 1.55
CA LEU A 74 8.26 -6.48 0.30
C LEU A 74 8.07 -7.47 -0.84
N HIS A 75 8.18 -8.78 -0.58
CA HIS A 75 7.96 -9.81 -1.58
C HIS A 75 6.52 -9.75 -2.12
N THR A 76 5.53 -9.64 -1.24
CA THR A 76 4.12 -9.59 -1.62
C THR A 76 3.71 -8.26 -2.26
N LEU A 77 4.35 -7.14 -1.88
CA LEU A 77 4.25 -5.88 -2.64
C LEU A 77 4.77 -6.06 -4.07
N GLY A 78 5.93 -6.72 -4.24
CA GLY A 78 6.47 -7.04 -5.56
C GLY A 78 5.54 -7.93 -6.38
N SER A 79 4.92 -8.95 -5.75
CA SER A 79 3.89 -9.77 -6.39
C SER A 79 2.66 -8.96 -6.79
N TRP A 80 2.17 -8.07 -5.92
CA TRP A 80 1.05 -7.19 -6.22
C TRP A 80 1.37 -6.25 -7.39
N TYR A 81 2.57 -5.68 -7.42
CA TYR A 81 3.00 -4.79 -8.51
C TYR A 81 3.10 -5.52 -9.86
N LYS A 82 3.53 -6.79 -9.86
CA LYS A 82 3.59 -7.64 -11.07
C LYS A 82 2.24 -8.22 -11.46
N GLY A 83 1.30 -8.31 -10.52
CA GLY A 83 -0.02 -8.89 -10.72
C GLY A 83 -0.76 -8.21 -11.87
N LYS A 84 -1.35 -8.99 -12.77
CA LYS A 84 -2.26 -8.46 -13.80
C LYS A 84 -3.60 -8.13 -13.14
N GLU A 85 -4.24 -7.04 -13.58
CA GLU A 85 -5.67 -6.95 -13.39
C GLU A 85 -6.28 -8.18 -14.06
N LYS A 86 -7.02 -9.00 -13.30
CA LYS A 86 -7.91 -9.96 -13.94
C LYS A 86 -8.99 -9.11 -14.61
N GLY A 87 -8.84 -8.88 -15.91
CA GLY A 87 -9.84 -8.24 -16.74
C GLY A 87 -11.18 -8.97 -16.58
N LYS A 88 -12.26 -8.20 -16.60
CA LYS A 88 -13.63 -8.72 -16.77
C LYS A 88 -13.72 -9.57 -18.04
#